data_AF-A0A359BG19-F1
#
_entry.id   AF-A0A359BG19-F1
#
_cell.length_a   1.000
_cell.length_b   1.000
_cell.length_c   1.000
_cell.angle_alpha   90.00
_cell.angle_beta   90.00
_cell.angle_gamma   90.00
#
_symmetry.space_group_name_H-M   'P 1'
#
loop_
_entity.id
_entity.type
_entity.pdbx_description
1 polymer ?
#
loop_
_entity_poly.entity_id
_entity_poly.type
_entity_poly.pdbx_seq_one_letter_code
_entity_poly.pdbx_strand_id
1 'polypeptide(L)' 'MSRFFRRRKFCRFSAENVAEIDYKDLDTLKQYI' A
#
# COMPACT_ATOMS: atom_id res chain seq x y z
N MET A 1 1.61 -19.30 -24.43
CA MET A 1 1.96 -19.47 -23.00
C MET A 1 1.98 -18.10 -22.34
N SER A 2 0.82 -17.62 -21.90
CA SER A 2 0.69 -16.33 -21.22
C SER A 2 1.43 -16.41 -19.89
N ARG A 3 2.60 -15.75 -19.81
CA ARG A 3 3.33 -15.58 -18.55
C ARG A 3 2.41 -14.76 -17.65
N PHE A 4 1.84 -15.38 -16.63
CA PHE A 4 1.06 -14.66 -15.61
C PHE A 4 1.98 -13.62 -14.96
N PHE A 5 1.90 -12.37 -15.42
CA PHE A 5 2.58 -11.23 -14.78
C PHE A 5 1.86 -10.94 -13.47
N ARG A 6 2.15 -11.74 -12.45
CA ARG A 6 1.68 -11.47 -11.09
C ARG A 6 2.43 -10.24 -10.60
N ARG A 7 1.70 -9.14 -10.42
CA ARG A 7 2.23 -7.96 -9.72
C ARG A 7 2.76 -8.43 -8.37
N ARG A 8 4.02 -8.09 -8.06
CA ARG A 8 4.61 -8.42 -6.76
C ARG A 8 3.78 -7.77 -5.67
N LYS A 9 3.54 -8.48 -4.57
CA LYS A 9 2.88 -7.91 -3.39
C LYS A 9 3.71 -6.71 -2.93
N PHE A 10 3.08 -5.55 -2.82
CA PHE A 10 3.72 -4.33 -2.34
C PHE A 10 2.87 -3.74 -1.23
N CYS A 11 3.52 -3.24 -0.18
CA CYS A 11 2.88 -2.43 0.84
C CYS A 11 3.34 -0.99 0.62
N ARG A 12 2.40 -0.07 0.41
CA ARG A 12 2.71 1.35 0.16
C ARG A 12 3.40 1.98 1.38
N PHE A 13 2.91 1.70 2.57
CA PHE A 13 3.45 2.20 3.84
C PHE A 13 4.90 1.75 4.07
N SER A 14 5.22 0.50 3.74
CA SER A 14 6.60 -0.01 3.83
C SER A 14 7.52 0.60 2.77
N ALA A 15 7.01 0.90 1.57
CA ALA A 15 7.80 1.53 0.51
C ALA A 15 8.10 3.01 0.80
N GLU A 16 7.23 3.67 1.55
CA GLU A 16 7.41 5.07 1.98
C GLU A 16 8.15 5.20 3.33
N ASN A 17 8.59 4.08 3.92
CA ASN A 17 9.24 4.03 5.24
C ASN A 17 8.45 4.76 6.34
N VAL A 18 7.12 4.62 6.32
CA VAL A 18 6.24 5.22 7.33
C VAL A 18 6.43 4.47 8.65
N ALA A 19 6.89 5.18 9.68
CA ALA A 19 7.14 4.60 11.02
C ALA A 19 5.86 4.49 11.85
N GLU A 20 4.93 5.44 11.70
CA GLU A 20 3.66 5.49 12.41
C GLU A 20 2.54 5.95 11.47
N ILE A 21 1.36 5.33 11.59
CA ILE A 21 0.16 5.67 10.81
C ILE A 21 -0.85 6.29 11.77
N ASP A 22 -1.24 7.55 11.53
CA ASP A 22 -2.30 8.21 12.30
C ASP A 22 -3.67 7.84 11.71
N TYR A 23 -4.61 7.46 12.57
CA TYR A 23 -6.01 7.21 12.20
C TYR A 23 -6.74 8.48 11.75
N LYS A 24 -6.19 9.66 12.08
CA LYS A 24 -6.73 10.96 11.65
C LYS A 24 -6.37 11.31 10.20
N ASP A 25 -5.40 10.63 9.59
CA ASP A 25 -5.04 10.81 8.18
C ASP A 25 -6.04 10.09 7.26
N LEU A 26 -7.28 10.59 7.25
CA LEU A 26 -8.40 10.00 6.51
C LEU A 26 -8.16 9.98 5.00
N ASP A 27 -7.43 10.96 4.46
CA ASP A 27 -7.12 11.03 3.03
C ASP A 27 -6.23 9.88 2.55
N THR A 28 -5.31 9.42 3.39
CA THR A 28 -4.44 8.28 3.07
C THR A 28 -5.16 6.96 3.31
N LEU A 29 -5.90 6.85 4.43
CA LEU A 29 -6.59 5.63 4.84
C LEU A 29 -7.80 5.30 3.96
N LYS A 30 -8.50 6.31 3.43
CA LYS A 30 -9.63 6.14 2.49
C LYS A 30 -9.29 5.28 1.28
N GLN A 31 -8.02 5.24 0.85
CA GLN A 31 -7.58 4.46 -0.32
C GLN A 31 -7.46 2.96 -0.02
N TYR A 32 -7.52 2.55 1.24
CA TYR A 32 -7.27 1.18 1.70
C TYR A 32 -8.45 0.58 2.47
N ILE A 33 -9.61 1.25 2.46
CA ILE A 33 -10.92 0.70 2.86
C ILE A 33 -11.61 0.16 1.60
#